data_AF-A0A7S2C6A2-F1
#
_entry.id   AF-A0A7S2C6A2-F1
#
_cell.length_a   1.000
_cell.length_b   1.000
_cell.length_c   1.000
_cell.angle_alpha   90.00
_cell.angle_beta   90.00
_cell.angle_gamma   90.00
#
_symmetry.space_group_name_H-M   'P 1'
#
loop_
_entity.id
_entity.type
_entity.pdbx_description
1 polymer ?
#
loop_
_entity_poly.entity_id
_entity_poly.type
_entity_poly.pdbx_seq_one_letter_code
_entity_poly.pdbx_strand_id
1 'polypeptide(L)'
;PYQPVPFIISGLKDLRDVVRKCSPSEFYALSRVYLLAPFLAVVKSSEASGPYTGSALAALSAIIHSGVLSHDAPQTQEAMSELVDAVTNCRFELTDVRLDEVVKMQIIEVLQATICSD
;
A
#
# COMPACT_ATOMS: atom_id res chain seq x y z
N PRO A 1 3.85 -14.74 3.16
CA PRO A 1 4.33 -15.60 2.06
C PRO A 1 4.96 -14.76 0.93
N TYR A 2 6.12 -15.19 0.43
CA TYR A 2 6.80 -14.55 -0.70
C TYR A 2 5.88 -14.51 -1.93
N GLN A 3 5.70 -13.33 -2.53
CA GLN A 3 4.95 -13.15 -3.78
C GLN A 3 5.92 -12.77 -4.91
N PRO A 4 6.04 -13.60 -5.96
CA PRO A 4 6.98 -13.34 -7.05
C PRO A 4 6.54 -12.12 -7.90
N VAL A 5 7.50 -11.37 -8.45
CA VAL A 5 7.26 -10.10 -9.19
C VAL A 5 6.19 -10.17 -10.30
N PRO A 6 6.06 -11.26 -11.09
CA PRO A 6 4.97 -11.38 -12.06
C PRO A 6 3.57 -11.25 -11.44
N PHE A 7 3.40 -11.70 -10.18
CA PHE A 7 2.16 -11.59 -9.44
C PHE A 7 1.86 -10.13 -9.04
N ILE A 8 2.90 -9.36 -8.70
CA ILE A 8 2.78 -7.93 -8.35
C ILE A 8 2.30 -7.12 -9.57
N ILE A 9 2.92 -7.33 -10.72
CA ILE A 9 2.57 -6.61 -11.96
C ILE A 9 1.15 -6.97 -12.41
N SER A 10 0.76 -8.24 -12.32
CA SER A 10 -0.62 -8.67 -12.60
C SER A 10 -1.59 -8.00 -11.64
N GLY A 11 -1.34 -8.08 -10.33
CA GLY A 11 -2.23 -7.50 -9.32
C GLY A 11 -2.45 -6.00 -9.48
N LEU A 12 -1.40 -5.23 -9.81
CA LEU A 12 -1.53 -3.79 -10.10
C LEU A 12 -2.34 -3.51 -11.37
N LYS A 13 -2.15 -4.32 -12.42
CA LYS A 13 -2.93 -4.19 -13.67
C LYS A 13 -4.40 -4.54 -13.44
N ASP A 14 -4.65 -5.63 -12.74
CA ASP A 14 -6.00 -6.11 -12.43
C ASP A 14 -6.75 -5.08 -11.60
N LEU A 15 -6.13 -4.55 -10.53
CA LEU A 15 -6.73 -3.50 -9.70
C LEU A 15 -7.04 -2.24 -10.54
N ARG A 16 -6.09 -1.79 -11.36
CA ARG A 16 -6.30 -0.62 -12.24
C ARG A 16 -7.48 -0.84 -13.18
N ASP A 17 -7.59 -2.02 -13.77
CA ASP A 17 -8.63 -2.32 -14.76
C ASP A 17 -10.00 -2.45 -14.09
N VAL A 18 -10.07 -2.98 -12.87
CA VAL A 18 -11.28 -2.97 -12.03
C VAL A 18 -11.70 -1.55 -11.69
N VAL A 19 -10.81 -0.75 -11.10
CA VAL A 19 -11.11 0.63 -10.66
C VAL A 19 -11.56 1.51 -11.82
N ARG A 20 -11.00 1.32 -13.03
CA ARG A 20 -11.42 2.06 -14.23
C ARG A 20 -12.80 1.70 -14.76
N LYS A 21 -13.28 0.49 -14.49
CA LYS A 21 -14.56 -0.03 -14.99
C LYS A 21 -15.68 0.09 -13.95
N CYS A 22 -15.33 0.20 -12.67
CA CYS A 22 -16.29 0.34 -11.59
C CYS A 22 -17.03 1.69 -11.65
N SER A 23 -18.33 1.63 -11.42
CA SER A 23 -19.13 2.77 -10.99
C SER A 23 -18.78 3.18 -9.53
N PRO A 24 -19.14 4.39 -9.10
CA PRO A 24 -18.87 4.84 -7.72
C PRO A 24 -19.42 3.88 -6.65
N SER A 25 -20.65 3.37 -6.81
CA SER A 25 -21.25 2.44 -5.86
C SER A 25 -20.51 1.10 -5.79
N GLU A 26 -20.05 0.58 -6.93
CA GLU A 26 -19.26 -0.66 -6.97
C GLU A 26 -17.90 -0.46 -6.31
N PHE A 27 -17.27 0.70 -6.51
CA PHE A 27 -16.00 1.04 -5.88
C PHE A 27 -16.10 1.05 -4.34
N TYR A 28 -17.16 1.62 -3.77
CA TYR A 28 -17.36 1.62 -2.32
C TYR A 28 -17.65 0.23 -1.76
N ALA A 29 -18.19 -0.69 -2.57
CA ALA A 29 -18.40 -2.08 -2.19
C ALA A 29 -17.13 -2.95 -2.29
N LEU A 30 -16.04 -2.45 -2.90
CA LEU A 30 -14.78 -3.20 -2.97
C LEU A 30 -14.14 -3.36 -1.59
N SER A 31 -13.63 -4.57 -1.34
CA SER A 31 -12.79 -4.87 -0.19
C SER A 31 -11.57 -3.95 -0.13
N ARG A 32 -11.31 -3.36 1.04
CA ARG A 32 -10.11 -2.54 1.25
C ARG A 32 -8.84 -3.37 1.27
N VAL A 33 -8.92 -4.62 1.73
CA VAL A 33 -7.80 -5.58 1.64
C VAL A 33 -7.42 -5.79 0.18
N TYR A 34 -8.41 -6.04 -0.70
CA TYR A 34 -8.16 -6.20 -2.14
C TYR A 34 -7.52 -4.95 -2.76
N LEU A 35 -7.98 -3.76 -2.37
CA LEU A 35 -7.47 -2.50 -2.89
C LEU A 35 -6.02 -2.22 -2.48
N LEU A 36 -5.63 -2.59 -1.26
CA LEU A 36 -4.26 -2.39 -0.76
C LEU A 36 -3.30 -3.51 -1.18
N ALA A 37 -3.79 -4.74 -1.33
CA ALA A 37 -2.99 -5.95 -1.58
C ALA A 37 -1.85 -5.79 -2.60
N PRO A 38 -2.05 -5.24 -3.81
CA PRO A 38 -0.97 -5.16 -4.78
C PRO A 38 0.14 -4.16 -4.38
N PHE A 39 -0.17 -3.12 -3.62
CA PHE A 39 0.83 -2.19 -3.09
C PHE A 39 1.57 -2.80 -1.90
N LEU A 40 0.86 -3.51 -1.01
CA LEU A 40 1.47 -4.25 0.09
C LEU A 40 2.41 -5.34 -0.43
N ALA A 41 2.07 -5.98 -1.55
CA ALA A 41 2.94 -6.96 -2.21
C ALA A 41 4.25 -6.34 -2.70
N VAL A 42 4.24 -5.09 -3.20
CA VAL A 42 5.47 -4.35 -3.53
C VAL A 42 6.30 -4.10 -2.28
N VAL A 43 5.69 -3.59 -1.21
CA VAL A 43 6.37 -3.26 0.06
C VAL A 43 6.99 -4.50 0.72
N LYS A 44 6.31 -5.65 0.66
CA LYS A 44 6.80 -6.92 1.21
C LYS A 44 7.82 -7.64 0.31
N SER A 45 8.07 -7.15 -0.91
CA SER A 45 8.94 -7.84 -1.88
C SER A 45 10.41 -7.44 -1.69
N SER A 46 11.27 -8.44 -1.49
CA SER A 46 12.72 -8.26 -1.48
C SER A 46 13.31 -7.98 -2.88
N GLU A 47 12.53 -8.20 -3.95
CA GLU A 47 12.95 -7.90 -5.33
C GLU A 47 12.60 -6.48 -5.78
N ALA A 48 11.78 -5.76 -5.00
CA ALA A 48 11.44 -4.38 -5.27
C ALA A 48 12.61 -3.47 -4.86
N SER A 49 13.22 -2.77 -5.82
CA SER A 49 14.22 -1.76 -5.53
C SER A 49 13.61 -0.54 -4.85
N GLY A 50 14.44 0.24 -4.13
CA GLY A 50 14.02 1.41 -3.35
C GLY A 50 13.01 2.35 -4.03
N PRO A 51 13.20 2.75 -5.30
CA PRO A 51 12.23 3.59 -6.01
C PRO A 51 10.84 2.99 -6.19
N TYR A 52 10.73 1.67 -6.39
CA TYR A 52 9.44 0.99 -6.52
C TYR A 52 8.74 0.88 -5.18
N THR A 53 9.48 0.52 -4.12
CA THR A 53 8.98 0.51 -2.75
C THR A 53 8.51 1.89 -2.30
N GLY A 54 9.31 2.94 -2.56
CA GLY A 54 8.93 4.32 -2.27
C GLY A 54 7.67 4.77 -3.02
N SER A 55 7.52 4.37 -4.29
CA SER A 55 6.31 4.65 -5.07
C SER A 55 5.07 3.93 -4.50
N ALA A 56 5.22 2.69 -4.03
CA ALA A 56 4.14 1.94 -3.40
C ALA A 56 3.73 2.57 -2.06
N LEU A 57 4.70 2.99 -1.23
CA LEU A 57 4.42 3.69 0.02
C LEU A 57 3.72 5.04 -0.22
N ALA A 58 4.15 5.81 -1.23
CA ALA A 58 3.49 7.05 -1.62
C ALA A 58 2.05 6.82 -2.07
N ALA A 59 1.79 5.75 -2.84
CA ALA A 59 0.44 5.39 -3.26
C ALA A 59 -0.44 4.98 -2.07
N LEU A 60 0.09 4.18 -1.14
CA LEU A 60 -0.62 3.80 0.10
C LEU A 60 -0.98 5.04 0.92
N SER A 61 -0.04 5.97 1.09
CA SER A 61 -0.29 7.26 1.74
C SER A 61 -1.41 8.03 1.05
N ALA A 62 -1.38 8.17 -0.28
CA ALA A 62 -2.43 8.86 -1.03
C ALA A 62 -3.81 8.19 -0.86
N ILE A 63 -3.87 6.86 -0.84
CA ILE A 63 -5.11 6.10 -0.61
C ILE A 63 -5.68 6.40 0.78
N ILE A 64 -4.84 6.41 1.82
CA ILE A 64 -5.25 6.75 3.20
C ILE A 64 -5.81 8.17 3.24
N HIS A 65 -5.05 9.16 2.75
CA HIS A 65 -5.45 10.58 2.76
C HIS A 65 -6.68 10.88 1.89
N SER A 66 -6.96 10.05 0.88
CA SER A 66 -8.16 10.21 0.05
C SER A 66 -9.47 9.83 0.76
N GLY A 67 -9.40 9.26 1.96
CA GLY A 67 -10.58 8.80 2.71
C GLY A 67 -11.18 7.49 2.19
N VAL A 68 -10.50 6.81 1.27
CA VAL A 68 -10.95 5.51 0.72
C VAL A 68 -11.07 4.45 1.83
N LEU A 69 -10.22 4.52 2.85
CA LEU A 69 -10.22 3.59 4.00
C LEU A 69 -11.14 4.05 5.15
N SER A 70 -12.27 4.70 4.86
CA SER A 70 -13.23 5.08 5.89
C SER A 70 -13.79 3.88 6.67
N HIS A 71 -14.22 4.12 7.91
CA HIS A 71 -14.65 3.08 8.85
C HIS A 71 -15.89 2.29 8.40
N ASP A 72 -16.67 2.87 7.48
CA ASP A 72 -17.86 2.26 6.88
C ASP A 72 -17.55 1.30 5.73
N ALA A 73 -16.30 1.26 5.26
CA ALA A 73 -15.92 0.46 4.11
C ALA A 73 -15.60 -1.01 4.47
N PRO A 74 -15.79 -1.95 3.53
CA PRO A 74 -15.61 -3.38 3.80
C PRO A 74 -14.16 -3.74 4.13
N GLN A 75 -13.96 -4.44 5.25
CA GLN A 75 -12.66 -4.94 5.71
C GLN A 75 -11.61 -3.86 5.95
N THR A 76 -12.02 -2.62 6.27
CA THR A 76 -11.08 -1.53 6.58
C THR A 76 -10.12 -1.90 7.72
N GLN A 77 -10.61 -2.47 8.82
CA GLN A 77 -9.75 -2.82 9.96
C GLN A 77 -8.68 -3.87 9.60
N GLU A 78 -9.06 -4.88 8.82
CA GLU A 78 -8.14 -5.92 8.33
C GLU A 78 -7.10 -5.31 7.38
N ALA A 79 -7.54 -4.48 6.44
CA ALA A 79 -6.66 -3.78 5.50
C ALA A 79 -5.63 -2.89 6.23
N MET A 80 -6.07 -2.20 7.28
CA MET A 80 -5.19 -1.38 8.13
C MET A 80 -4.19 -2.24 8.91
N SER A 81 -4.61 -3.38 9.45
CA SER A 81 -3.71 -4.32 10.11
C SER A 81 -2.65 -4.86 9.15
N GLU A 82 -3.04 -5.21 7.93
CA GLU A 82 -2.10 -5.69 6.90
C GLU A 82 -1.13 -4.61 6.42
N LEU A 83 -1.60 -3.37 6.33
CA LEU A 83 -0.77 -2.19 6.04
C LEU A 83 0.31 -2.01 7.12
N VAL A 84 -0.09 -1.98 8.39
CA VAL A 84 0.83 -1.83 9.52
C VAL A 84 1.85 -2.96 9.55
N ASP A 85 1.41 -4.20 9.34
CA ASP A 85 2.29 -5.36 9.23
C ASP A 85 3.31 -5.22 8.08
N ALA A 86 2.86 -4.81 6.90
CA ALA A 86 3.73 -4.63 5.74
C ALA A 86 4.79 -3.55 5.95
N VAL A 87 4.39 -2.40 6.49
CA VAL A 87 5.28 -1.26 6.71
C VAL A 87 6.27 -1.56 7.83
N THR A 88 5.82 -2.18 8.92
CA THR A 88 6.69 -2.52 10.08
C THR A 88 7.73 -3.58 9.72
N ASN A 89 7.37 -4.53 8.85
CA ASN A 89 8.26 -5.59 8.40
C ASN A 89 8.99 -5.27 7.09
N CYS A 90 8.85 -4.05 6.55
CA CYS A 90 9.50 -3.65 5.30
C CYS A 90 11.02 -3.69 5.48
N ARG A 91 11.67 -4.66 4.82
CA ARG A 91 13.13 -4.81 4.81
C ARG A 91 13.70 -4.02 3.64
N PHE A 92 14.39 -2.92 3.94
CA PHE A 92 15.17 -2.19 2.94
C PHE A 92 16.48 -2.92 2.70
N GLU A 93 16.65 -3.53 1.51
CA GLU A 93 17.97 -3.97 1.06
C GLU A 93 18.80 -2.73 0.65
N LEU A 94 19.63 -2.32 1.60
CA LEU A 94 20.52 -1.18 1.58
C LEU A 94 21.50 -1.25 0.41
N THR A 95 21.37 -0.35 -0.57
CA THR A 95 22.46 -0.05 -1.51
C THR A 95 22.82 1.44 -1.63
N ASP A 96 22.07 2.37 -1.00
CA ASP A 96 22.46 3.79 -0.98
C ASP A 96 21.93 4.53 0.27
N VAL A 97 22.86 5.00 1.11
CA VAL A 97 22.62 5.62 2.44
C VAL A 97 21.76 6.89 2.34
N ARG A 98 21.69 7.54 1.17
CA ARG A 98 20.87 8.76 0.98
C ARG A 98 19.38 8.46 0.75
N LEU A 99 19.04 7.27 0.28
CA LEU A 99 17.65 6.85 0.09
C LEU A 99 17.00 6.42 1.41
N ASP A 100 17.80 6.02 2.40
CA ASP A 100 17.34 5.54 3.71
C ASP A 100 16.66 6.61 4.56
N GLU A 101 17.13 7.86 4.53
CA GLU A 101 16.53 8.95 5.32
C GLU A 101 15.16 9.36 4.76
N VAL A 102 15.01 9.39 3.44
CA VAL A 102 13.76 9.77 2.77
C VAL A 102 12.68 8.72 3.02
N VAL A 103 13.03 7.45 2.90
CA VAL A 103 12.14 6.33 3.18
C VAL A 103 11.73 6.31 4.66
N LYS A 104 12.67 6.53 5.59
CA LYS A 104 12.35 6.60 7.02
C LYS A 104 11.37 7.73 7.32
N MET A 105 11.51 8.88 6.66
CA MET A 105 10.53 9.95 6.80
C MET A 105 9.17 9.57 6.22
N GLN A 106 9.12 8.87 5.09
CA GLN A 106 7.86 8.38 4.52
C GLN A 106 7.16 7.34 5.42
N ILE A 107 7.92 6.48 6.11
CA ILE A 107 7.37 5.55 7.10
C ILE A 107 6.77 6.31 8.30
N ILE A 108 7.46 7.35 8.79
CA ILE A 108 6.95 8.20 9.87
C ILE A 108 5.70 8.96 9.43
N GLU A 109 5.67 9.49 8.21
CA GLU A 109 4.48 10.16 7.65
C GLU A 109 3.27 9.21 7.54
N VAL A 110 3.48 7.98 7.07
CA VAL A 110 2.40 6.98 7.00
C VAL A 110 1.88 6.61 8.38
N LEU A 111 2.78 6.41 9.36
CA LEU A 111 2.39 6.12 10.74
C LEU A 111 1.67 7.31 11.41
N GLN A 112 2.06 8.53 11.07
CA GLN A 112 1.42 9.72 11.62
C GLN A 112 0.02 9.92 11.01
N ALA A 113 -0.14 9.69 9.71
CA ALA A 113 -1.44 9.75 9.03
C ALA A 113 -2.44 8.74 9.58
N THR A 114 -2.01 7.53 9.95
CA THR A 114 -2.90 6.51 10.53
C THR A 114 -3.32 6.79 11.98
N ILE A 115 -2.53 7.56 12.73
CA ILE A 115 -2.86 7.97 14.11
C ILE A 115 -3.73 9.23 14.13
N CYS A 116 -3.55 10.13 13.15
CA CYS A 116 -4.25 11.42 13.08
C CYS A 116 -5.46 11.44 12.15
N SER A 117 -5.80 10.33 11.50
CA SER A 117 -7.04 10.24 10.72
C SER A 117 -8.24 10.07 11.66
N ASP A 118 -8.85 11.20 12.04
CA ASP A 118 -10.17 11.31 12.69
C ASP A 118 -11.32 11.04 11.70
#